data_AF-A0A078GRL3-F1
#
_entry.id   AF-A0A078GRL3-F1
#
_cell.length_a   1.000
_cell.length_b   1.000
_cell.length_c   1.000
_cell.angle_alpha   90.00
_cell.angle_beta   90.00
_cell.angle_gamma   90.00
#
_symmetry.space_group_name_H-M   'P 1'
#
loop_
_entity.id
_entity.type
_entity.pdbx_description
1 polymer ?
#
loop_
_entity_poly.entity_id
_entity_poly.type
_entity_poly.pdbx_seq_one_letter_code
_entity_poly.pdbx_strand_id
1 'polypeptide(L)'
;MYRHVEKLAQEIRKGAASVDMVSLPNYGRSVPGTLQEDLLSKMSAPPKSDAPLITSNDLAEADAFVFGFPTRFSMMAAQFKAFLGATGGLRRTQQLAGKPARIF
;
A
#
# COMPACT_ATOMS: atom_id res chain seq x y z
N MET A 1 10.85 -0.82 3.52
CA MET A 1 11.98 -1.13 4.43
C MET A 1 12.71 -2.40 3.99
N TYR A 2 12.17 -3.63 4.05
CA TYR A 2 12.94 -4.85 3.69
C TYR A 2 12.55 -5.53 2.36
N ARG A 3 11.72 -4.89 1.53
CA ARG A 3 11.30 -5.35 0.19
C ARG A 3 10.57 -6.72 0.12
N HIS A 4 10.41 -7.47 1.22
CA HIS A 4 9.68 -8.75 1.22
C HIS A 4 8.22 -8.59 0.76
N VAL A 5 7.50 -7.63 1.34
CA VAL A 5 6.11 -7.34 1.00
C VAL A 5 5.98 -6.88 -0.46
N GLU A 6 6.96 -6.16 -0.97
CA GLU A 6 6.98 -5.73 -2.37
C GLU A 6 7.19 -6.89 -3.34
N LYS A 7 8.11 -7.82 -3.03
CA LYS A 7 8.25 -9.06 -3.81
C LYS A 7 6.94 -9.85 -3.83
N LEU A 8 6.26 -9.97 -2.68
CA LEU A 8 4.96 -10.62 -2.60
C LEU A 8 3.89 -9.87 -3.41
N ALA A 9 3.89 -8.53 -3.36
CA ALA A 9 3.01 -7.71 -4.17
C ALA A 9 3.24 -7.93 -5.69
N GLN A 10 4.48 -8.19 -6.11
CA GLN A 10 4.82 -8.50 -7.50
C GLN A 10 4.25 -9.85 -7.95
N GLU A 11 4.30 -10.86 -7.09
CA GLU A 11 3.70 -12.17 -7.40
C GLU A 11 2.18 -12.10 -7.42
N ILE A 12 1.56 -11.40 -6.46
CA ILE A 12 0.11 -11.16 -6.46
C ILE A 12 -0.31 -10.42 -7.73
N ARG A 13 0.47 -9.44 -8.20
CA ARG A 13 0.23 -8.78 -9.49
C ARG A 13 0.21 -9.77 -10.63
N LYS A 14 1.23 -10.62 -10.74
CA LYS A 14 1.32 -11.57 -11.85
C LYS A 14 0.08 -12.47 -11.89
N GLY A 15 -0.40 -12.92 -10.73
CA GLY A 15 -1.64 -13.71 -10.65
C GLY A 15 -2.92 -12.90 -10.92
N ALA A 16 -2.96 -11.62 -10.58
CA ALA A 16 -4.09 -10.76 -10.91
C ALA A 16 -4.11 -10.41 -12.41
N ALA A 17 -2.96 -10.14 -13.00
CA ALA A 17 -2.80 -9.78 -14.41
C ALA A 17 -3.01 -10.95 -15.38
N SER A 18 -3.01 -12.20 -14.89
CA SER A 18 -3.39 -13.37 -15.68
C SER A 18 -4.91 -13.51 -15.87
N VAL A 19 -5.71 -12.59 -15.31
CA VAL A 19 -7.16 -12.56 -15.47
C VAL A 19 -7.51 -11.36 -16.36
N ASP A 20 -8.05 -11.62 -17.55
CA ASP A 20 -8.27 -10.61 -18.60
C ASP A 20 -9.17 -9.42 -18.18
N MET A 21 -9.99 -9.58 -17.14
CA MET A 21 -10.88 -8.53 -16.63
C MET A 21 -10.25 -7.59 -15.59
N VAL A 22 -8.98 -7.79 -15.21
CA VAL A 22 -8.36 -7.03 -14.12
C VAL A 22 -7.41 -5.96 -14.68
N SER A 23 -7.83 -4.69 -14.59
CA SER A 23 -6.96 -3.55 -14.84
C SER A 23 -6.29 -3.09 -13.54
N LEU A 24 -4.98 -2.82 -13.60
CA LEU A 24 -4.15 -2.47 -12.45
C LEU A 24 -3.46 -1.09 -12.60
N PRO A 25 -4.20 -0.01 -12.89
CA PRO A 25 -3.63 1.30 -13.23
C PRO A 25 -2.86 1.95 -12.07
N ASN A 26 -3.24 1.63 -10.83
CA ASN A 26 -2.63 2.17 -9.60
C ASN A 26 -1.75 1.16 -8.86
N TYR A 27 -1.27 0.12 -9.56
CA TYR A 27 -0.45 -0.91 -8.97
C TYR A 27 0.92 -0.42 -8.50
N GLY A 28 1.43 -1.06 -7.44
CA GLY A 28 2.82 -0.91 -7.01
C GLY A 28 3.08 0.44 -6.38
N ARG A 29 2.03 1.17 -5.98
CA ARG A 29 2.21 2.42 -5.27
C ARG A 29 2.59 2.19 -3.81
N SER A 30 3.59 2.91 -3.33
CA SER A 30 4.05 2.83 -1.94
C SER A 30 3.37 3.90 -1.09
N VAL A 31 3.05 3.53 0.15
CA VAL A 31 2.67 4.51 1.17
C VAL A 31 3.89 5.37 1.51
N PRO A 32 3.71 6.70 1.72
CA PRO A 32 4.79 7.58 2.14
C PRO A 32 5.50 7.07 3.41
N GLY A 33 6.83 7.09 3.39
CA GLY A 33 7.63 6.76 4.56
C GLY A 33 7.49 7.82 5.66
N THR A 34 7.43 7.39 6.91
CA THR A 34 7.38 8.27 8.09
C THR A 34 8.74 8.51 8.73
N LEU A 35 9.79 7.80 8.27
CA LEU A 35 11.15 7.89 8.81
C LEU A 35 12.00 8.79 7.92
N GLN A 36 12.82 9.63 8.56
CA GLN A 36 13.84 10.43 7.88
C GLN A 36 14.92 9.52 7.26
N GLU A 37 15.53 10.01 6.18
CA GLU A 37 16.55 9.29 5.40
C GLU A 37 17.76 8.88 6.26
N ASP A 38 18.18 9.75 7.19
CA ASP A 38 19.30 9.50 8.11
C ASP A 38 19.04 8.32 9.06
N LEU A 39 17.79 8.12 9.46
CA LEU A 39 17.39 6.99 10.31
C LEU A 39 17.31 5.70 9.49
N LEU A 40 16.85 5.77 8.24
CA LEU A 40 16.81 4.62 7.32
C LEU A 40 18.22 4.08 7.05
N SER A 41 19.20 4.98 6.82
CA SER A 41 20.60 4.63 6.61
C SER A 41 21.22 3.92 7.83
N LYS A 42 20.88 4.36 9.05
CA LYS A 42 21.35 3.73 10.30
C LYS A 42 20.74 2.34 10.56
N MET A 43 19.62 2.02 9.93
CA MET A 43 18.93 0.74 10.08
C MET A 43 19.36 -0.31 9.05
N SER A 44 20.39 -0.02 8.25
CA SER A 44 20.82 -0.84 7.11
C SER A 44 19.64 -1.19 6.19
N ALA A 45 18.69 -0.27 6.04
CA ALA A 45 17.54 -0.47 5.19
C ALA A 45 17.99 -0.41 3.72
N PRO A 46 17.55 -1.34 2.85
CA PRO A 46 17.80 -1.23 1.41
C PRO A 46 17.21 0.06 0.84
N PRO A 47 17.74 0.53 -0.31
CA PRO A 47 17.30 1.77 -0.95
C PRO A 47 15.79 1.78 -1.21
N LYS A 48 15.21 2.99 -1.19
CA LYS A 48 13.78 3.23 -1.45
C LYS A 48 13.37 2.62 -2.79
N SER A 49 12.09 2.25 -2.89
CA SER A 49 11.52 1.84 -4.16
C SER A 49 11.33 3.03 -5.09
N ASP A 50 11.45 2.79 -6.39
CA ASP A 50 10.96 3.68 -7.44
C ASP A 50 9.43 3.60 -7.61
N ALA A 51 8.75 2.81 -6.75
CA ALA A 51 7.31 2.77 -6.64
C ALA A 51 6.70 4.19 -6.52
N PRO A 52 5.74 4.55 -7.39
CA PRO A 52 5.01 5.82 -7.25
C PRO A 52 4.32 5.90 -5.90
N LEU A 53 4.13 7.12 -5.37
CA LEU A 53 3.42 7.28 -4.10
C LEU A 53 1.90 7.24 -4.32
N ILE A 54 1.18 6.68 -3.35
CA ILE A 54 -0.29 6.73 -3.29
C ILE A 54 -0.74 7.77 -2.26
N THR A 55 -1.74 8.56 -2.61
CA THR A 55 -2.45 9.43 -1.67
C THR A 55 -3.73 8.75 -1.19
N SER A 56 -4.25 9.17 -0.03
CA SER A 56 -5.50 8.60 0.48
C SER A 56 -6.67 8.84 -0.47
N ASN A 57 -6.68 9.94 -1.21
CA ASN A 57 -7.74 10.29 -2.16
C ASN A 57 -7.78 9.37 -3.39
N ASP A 58 -6.62 8.83 -3.81
CA ASP A 58 -6.52 7.90 -4.94
C ASP A 58 -7.32 6.60 -4.69
N LEU A 59 -7.65 6.30 -3.43
CA LEU A 59 -8.49 5.14 -3.07
C LEU A 59 -9.93 5.27 -3.60
N ALA A 60 -10.42 6.48 -3.85
CA ALA A 60 -11.77 6.70 -4.38
C ALA A 60 -11.93 6.15 -5.81
N GLU A 61 -10.85 6.10 -6.59
CA GLU A 61 -10.87 5.72 -8.01
C GLU A 61 -10.85 4.20 -8.22
N ALA A 62 -10.40 3.41 -7.24
CA ALA A 62 -10.27 1.96 -7.38
C ALA A 62 -11.56 1.24 -7.02
N ASP A 63 -11.91 0.17 -7.74
CA ASP A 63 -13.07 -0.68 -7.42
C ASP A 63 -12.78 -1.72 -6.32
N ALA A 64 -11.51 -2.12 -6.19
CA ALA A 64 -11.05 -3.13 -5.24
C ALA A 64 -9.64 -2.81 -4.74
N PHE A 65 -9.30 -3.34 -3.57
CA PHE A 65 -8.01 -3.10 -2.93
C PHE A 65 -7.27 -4.39 -2.59
N VAL A 66 -5.94 -4.35 -2.72
CA VAL A 66 -5.06 -5.37 -2.19
C VAL A 66 -3.92 -4.66 -1.46
N PHE A 67 -3.95 -4.69 -0.12
CA PHE A 67 -3.01 -3.99 0.73
C PHE A 67 -1.93 -4.93 1.26
N GLY A 68 -0.67 -4.57 1.02
CA GLY A 68 0.49 -5.27 1.56
C GLY A 68 1.21 -4.42 2.59
N PHE A 69 1.42 -4.93 3.81
CA PHE A 69 2.26 -4.24 4.79
C PHE A 69 2.98 -5.21 5.73
N PRO A 70 4.21 -4.88 6.18
CA PRO A 70 4.91 -5.73 7.11
C PRO A 70 4.24 -5.65 8.48
N THR A 71 4.18 -6.78 9.18
CA THR A 71 3.68 -6.83 10.55
C THR A 71 4.73 -6.30 11.53
N ARG A 72 4.26 -5.56 12.53
CA ARG A 72 5.04 -5.09 13.68
C ARG A 72 4.23 -5.44 14.93
N PHE A 73 4.62 -6.47 15.67
CA PHE A 73 3.88 -6.97 16.83
C PHE A 73 2.40 -7.30 16.51
N SER A 74 2.18 -8.04 15.42
CA SER A 74 0.84 -8.42 14.92
C SER A 74 -0.05 -7.23 14.53
N MET A 75 0.49 -6.01 14.48
CA MET A 75 -0.17 -4.81 13.98
C MET A 75 0.39 -4.41 12.63
N MET A 76 -0.38 -3.59 11.91
CA MET A 76 0.10 -2.91 10.71
C MET A 76 1.27 -1.97 11.03
N ALA A 77 2.17 -1.78 10.06
CA ALA A 77 3.25 -0.81 10.16
C ALA A 77 2.72 0.62 10.37
N ALA A 78 3.45 1.45 11.12
CA ALA A 78 3.03 2.81 11.46
C ALA A 78 2.73 3.68 10.22
N GLN A 79 3.49 3.50 9.14
CA GLN A 79 3.28 4.19 7.86
C GLN A 79 1.89 3.88 7.29
N PHE A 80 1.52 2.59 7.26
CA PHE A 80 0.25 2.14 6.73
C PHE A 80 -0.92 2.60 7.61
N LYS A 81 -0.74 2.58 8.94
CA LYS A 81 -1.73 3.13 9.88
C LYS A 81 -1.99 4.62 9.64
N ALA A 82 -0.93 5.41 9.43
CA ALA A 82 -1.04 6.84 9.15
C ALA A 82 -1.78 7.10 7.83
N PHE A 83 -1.48 6.32 6.79
CA PHE A 83 -2.16 6.38 5.50
C PHE A 83 -3.66 6.12 5.62
N LEU A 84 -4.07 5.06 6.32
CA LEU A 84 -5.50 4.80 6.58
C LEU A 84 -6.12 5.90 7.46
N GLY A 85 -5.38 6.46 8.42
CA GLY A 85 -5.82 7.59 9.23
C GLY A 85 -6.17 8.84 8.41
N ALA A 86 -5.51 9.04 7.27
CA ALA A 86 -5.77 10.15 6.35
C ALA A 86 -7.03 9.97 5.47
N THR A 87 -7.77 8.86 5.62
CA THR A 87 -9.00 8.58 4.83
C THR A 87 -10.28 9.15 5.44
N GLY A 88 -10.19 10.03 6.45
CA GLY A 88 -11.35 10.57 7.17
C GLY A 88 -12.41 11.23 6.28
N GLY A 89 -11.98 11.96 5.25
CA GLY A 89 -12.89 12.55 4.25
C GLY A 89 -13.67 11.49 3.45
N LEU A 90 -12.97 10.47 2.94
CA LEU A 90 -13.58 9.36 2.20
C LEU A 90 -14.54 8.54 3.05
N ARG A 91 -14.20 8.33 4.33
CA ARG A 91 -15.07 7.65 5.31
C ARG A 91 -16.37 8.42 5.50
N ARG A 92 -16.30 9.75 5.64
CA ARG A 92 -17.49 10.60 5.87
C ARG A 92 -18.48 10.48 4.71
N THR A 93 -18.01 10.37 3.48
CA THR A 93 -18.84 10.25 2.27
C THR A 93 -19.09 8.80 1.85
N GLN A 94 -18.67 7.81 2.65
CA GLN A 94 -18.78 6.37 2.34
C GLN A 94 -18.21 5.95 0.98
N GLN A 95 -17.22 6.67 0.44
CA GLN A 95 -16.67 6.40 -0.90
C GLN A 95 -15.94 5.05 -1.02
N LEU A 96 -15.57 4.46 0.12
CA LEU A 96 -14.91 3.15 0.19
C LEU A 96 -15.89 2.02 0.56
N ALA A 97 -17.17 2.33 0.81
CA ALA A 97 -18.15 1.32 1.21
C ALA A 97 -18.48 0.38 0.04
N GLY A 98 -18.59 -0.92 0.34
CA GLY A 98 -18.92 -1.95 -0.66
C GLY A 98 -17.76 -2.40 -1.55
N LYS A 99 -16.61 -1.71 -1.50
CA LYS A 99 -15.42 -2.06 -2.29
C LYS A 99 -14.67 -3.22 -1.63
N PRO A 100 -14.45 -4.37 -2.31
CA PRO A 100 -13.74 -5.50 -1.73
C PRO A 100 -12.27 -5.16 -1.46
N ALA A 101 -11.74 -5.69 -0.36
CA ALA A 101 -10.35 -5.50 0.03
C ALA A 101 -9.72 -6.82 0.50
N ARG A 102 -8.45 -7.02 0.15
CA ARG A 102 -7.60 -8.11 0.65
C ARG A 102 -6.36 -7.53 1.33
N ILE A 103 -5.85 -8.22 2.34
CA ILE A 103 -4.64 -7.83 3.09
C ILE A 103 -3.62 -8.97 3.03
N PHE A 104 -2.33 -8.64 2.96
CA PHE A 104 -1.22 -9.59 3.02
C PHE A 104 0.05 -9.00 3.67
#